data_AF-A0A2J4JSK0-F1
#
_entry.id   AF-A0A2J4JSK0-F1
#
_cell.length_a   1.000
_cell.length_b   1.000
_cell.length_c   1.000
_cell.angle_alpha   90.00
_cell.angle_beta   90.00
_cell.angle_gamma   90.00
#
_symmetry.space_group_name_H-M   'P 1'
#
loop_
_entity.id
_entity.type
_entity.pdbx_description
1 polymer ?
#
loop_
_entity_poly.entity_id
_entity_poly.type
_entity_poly.pdbx_seq_one_letter_code
_entity_poly.pdbx_strand_id
1 'polypeptide(L)'
;MIHLGDITKIHGDQIEPVDCITFGSPCQDLSMAGLRAGLEGKNSGLFTEAIRVIVEMRVATNGMYPAFAIWENVPGAFSSNGGEDFRTVLEKLAHAAQPDVSIPRPAGGGDGARPEQSSETAGLWHGGCSTLNVGECPSVESVSQLSQILEVNVPQRYFLSARACQGILTRASRRGKALPDLLKTALLDMIEWWQGRQPTP
;
A
#
# COMPACT_ATOMS: atom_id res chain seq x y z
N MET A 1 12.89 7.17 -22.36
CA MET A 1 11.66 6.98 -21.56
C MET A 1 10.69 8.09 -21.94
N ILE A 2 9.51 7.74 -22.44
CA ILE A 2 8.49 8.71 -22.85
C ILE A 2 7.59 8.98 -21.64
N HIS A 3 7.34 10.24 -21.33
CA HIS A 3 6.45 10.65 -20.24
C HIS A 3 5.13 11.17 -20.83
N LEU A 4 4.05 10.42 -20.65
CA LEU A 4 2.75 10.69 -21.27
C LEU A 4 1.88 11.69 -20.48
N GLY A 5 2.26 12.02 -19.24
CA GLY A 5 1.55 13.00 -18.42
C GLY A 5 0.40 12.41 -17.61
N ASP A 6 -0.70 13.16 -17.55
CA ASP A 6 -1.87 12.86 -16.72
C ASP A 6 -2.70 11.74 -17.33
N ILE A 7 -2.86 10.63 -16.60
CA ILE A 7 -3.57 9.43 -17.07
C ILE A 7 -5.04 9.71 -17.45
N THR A 8 -5.67 10.72 -16.85
CA THR A 8 -7.04 11.13 -17.20
C THR A 8 -7.16 11.69 -18.63
N LYS A 9 -6.02 12.03 -19.25
CA LYS A 9 -5.91 12.56 -20.62
C LYS A 9 -5.23 11.59 -21.58
N ILE A 10 -4.78 10.43 -21.08
CA ILE A 10 -4.19 9.38 -21.90
C ILE A 10 -5.33 8.56 -22.50
N HIS A 11 -5.17 8.18 -23.76
CA HIS A 11 -6.07 7.30 -24.49
C HIS A 11 -5.29 6.08 -24.97
N GLY A 12 -5.68 4.89 -24.53
CA GLY A 12 -4.98 3.63 -24.77
C GLY A 12 -4.91 3.22 -26.24
N ASP A 13 -5.83 3.73 -27.06
CA ASP A 13 -5.89 3.56 -28.51
C ASP A 13 -5.02 4.58 -29.29
N GLN A 14 -4.47 5.59 -28.62
CA GLN A 14 -3.65 6.66 -29.22
C GLN A 14 -2.18 6.59 -28.82
N ILE A 15 -1.78 5.58 -28.05
CA ILE A 15 -0.41 5.36 -27.60
C ILE A 15 0.13 4.06 -28.18
N GLU A 16 1.45 3.93 -28.24
CA GLU A 16 2.11 2.71 -28.69
C GLU A 16 1.69 1.51 -27.82
N PRO A 17 1.21 0.40 -28.42
CA PRO A 17 0.86 -0.80 -27.67
C PRO A 17 2.03 -1.35 -26.88
N VAL A 18 1.76 -1.87 -25.69
CA VAL A 18 2.78 -2.47 -24.81
C VAL A 18 2.36 -3.86 -24.35
N ASP A 19 3.32 -4.75 -24.12
CA ASP A 19 3.06 -6.10 -23.60
C ASP A 19 2.54 -6.10 -22.17
N CYS A 20 3.01 -5.16 -21.35
CA CYS A 20 2.73 -5.11 -19.91
C CYS A 20 2.40 -3.69 -19.45
N ILE A 21 1.34 -3.57 -18.66
CA ILE A 21 1.01 -2.35 -17.91
C ILE A 21 1.15 -2.62 -16.43
N THR A 22 2.02 -1.87 -15.76
CA THR A 22 2.22 -1.91 -14.30
C THR A 22 1.69 -0.64 -13.67
N PHE A 23 0.88 -0.72 -12.63
CA PHE A 23 0.33 0.46 -11.97
C PHE A 23 0.06 0.26 -10.48
N GLY A 24 0.26 1.32 -9.70
CA GLY A 24 -0.09 1.39 -8.28
C GLY A 24 -1.04 2.56 -8.05
N SER A 25 -2.35 2.29 -8.00
CA SER A 25 -3.37 3.33 -7.78
C SER A 25 -3.35 3.79 -6.30
N PRO A 26 -3.62 5.07 -5.99
CA PRO A 26 -3.57 5.57 -4.61
C PRO A 26 -4.37 4.70 -3.62
N CYS A 27 -3.73 4.32 -2.51
CA CYS A 27 -4.30 3.39 -1.52
C CYS A 27 -5.12 4.08 -0.42
N GLN A 28 -5.37 5.38 -0.52
CA GLN A 28 -5.92 6.22 0.56
C GLN A 28 -7.34 5.80 0.95
N ASP A 29 -8.13 5.30 0.00
CA ASP A 29 -9.50 4.83 0.24
C ASP A 29 -9.56 3.33 0.62
N LEU A 30 -8.43 2.60 0.51
CA LEU A 30 -8.27 1.15 0.74
C LEU A 30 -7.48 0.78 2.01
N SER A 31 -6.82 1.77 2.64
CA SER A 31 -5.98 1.56 3.83
C SER A 31 -6.79 1.59 5.13
N MET A 32 -6.35 0.83 6.15
CA MET A 32 -6.89 0.92 7.51
C MET A 32 -6.74 2.32 8.14
N ALA A 33 -5.81 3.13 7.63
CA ALA A 33 -5.58 4.50 8.07
C ALA A 33 -6.50 5.55 7.38
N GLY A 34 -7.31 5.13 6.40
CA GLY A 34 -8.24 5.99 5.64
C GLY A 34 -9.70 5.82 6.06
N LEU A 35 -10.60 6.53 5.38
CA LEU A 35 -12.05 6.53 5.66
C LEU A 35 -12.80 5.28 5.14
N ARG A 36 -12.08 4.31 4.54
CA ARG A 36 -12.67 3.08 3.95
C ARG A 36 -13.84 3.37 3.00
N ALA A 37 -13.69 4.38 2.14
CA ALA A 37 -14.69 4.71 1.12
C ALA A 37 -14.71 3.68 -0.04
N GLY A 38 -13.73 2.77 -0.09
CA GLY A 38 -13.63 1.74 -1.12
C GLY A 38 -13.43 2.31 -2.53
N LEU A 39 -13.72 1.49 -3.54
CA LEU A 39 -13.59 1.86 -4.97
C LEU A 39 -14.71 2.77 -5.50
N GLU A 40 -15.61 3.23 -4.65
CA GLU A 40 -16.59 4.28 -4.96
C GLU A 40 -16.14 5.67 -4.43
N GLY A 41 -15.03 5.71 -3.69
CA GLY A 41 -14.43 6.96 -3.21
C GLY A 41 -13.86 7.81 -4.36
N LYS A 42 -13.86 9.14 -4.20
CA LYS A 42 -13.37 10.08 -5.22
C LYS A 42 -11.91 9.86 -5.64
N ASN A 43 -11.10 9.13 -4.85
CA ASN A 43 -9.68 8.85 -5.15
C ASN A 43 -9.45 7.48 -5.81
N SER A 44 -10.49 6.66 -5.97
CA SER A 44 -10.48 5.42 -6.77
C SER A 44 -10.48 5.66 -8.29
N GLY A 45 -10.65 6.92 -8.71
CA GLY A 45 -10.72 7.31 -10.12
C GLY A 45 -9.51 6.85 -10.93
N LEU A 46 -8.30 6.94 -10.36
CA LEU A 46 -7.08 6.56 -11.11
C LEU A 46 -6.95 5.06 -11.38
N PHE A 47 -7.55 4.20 -10.53
CA PHE A 47 -7.67 2.78 -10.86
C PHE A 47 -8.56 2.60 -12.10
N THR A 48 -9.71 3.29 -12.12
CA THR A 48 -10.63 3.24 -13.26
C THR A 48 -9.99 3.79 -14.54
N GLU A 49 -9.18 4.85 -14.46
CA GLU A 49 -8.42 5.36 -15.59
C GLU A 49 -7.39 4.35 -16.13
N ALA A 50 -6.69 3.64 -15.25
CA ALA A 50 -5.78 2.57 -15.67
C ALA A 50 -6.52 1.45 -16.38
N ILE A 51 -7.68 1.01 -15.85
CA ILE A 51 -8.54 0.03 -16.51
C ILE A 51 -9.04 0.54 -17.86
N ARG A 52 -9.46 1.83 -17.95
CA ARG A 52 -9.89 2.45 -19.21
C ARG A 52 -8.80 2.35 -20.28
N VAL A 53 -7.57 2.75 -19.95
CA VAL A 53 -6.42 2.67 -20.88
C VAL A 53 -6.14 1.23 -21.30
N ILE A 54 -6.20 0.26 -20.38
CA ILE A 54 -6.03 -1.17 -20.71
C ILE A 54 -7.11 -1.63 -21.70
N VAL A 55 -8.37 -1.29 -21.45
CA VAL A 55 -9.50 -1.68 -22.31
C VAL A 55 -9.39 -1.02 -23.69
N GLU A 56 -9.13 0.30 -23.74
CA GLU A 56 -8.93 1.04 -24.99
C GLU A 56 -7.82 0.41 -25.83
N MET A 57 -6.68 0.07 -25.22
CA MET A 57 -5.56 -0.61 -25.89
C MET A 57 -5.94 -2.02 -26.38
N ARG A 58 -6.66 -2.80 -25.56
CA ARG A 58 -7.13 -4.14 -25.97
C ARG A 58 -8.08 -4.07 -27.15
N VAL A 59 -9.00 -3.12 -27.16
CA VAL A 59 -9.91 -2.92 -28.30
C VAL A 59 -9.13 -2.52 -29.55
N ALA A 60 -8.24 -1.53 -29.45
CA ALA A 60 -7.44 -1.05 -30.58
C ALA A 60 -6.51 -2.12 -31.18
N THR A 61 -6.14 -3.12 -30.38
CA THR A 61 -5.21 -4.18 -30.76
C THR A 61 -5.87 -5.55 -30.96
N ASN A 62 -7.20 -5.58 -31.12
CA ASN A 62 -7.98 -6.82 -31.31
C ASN A 62 -7.73 -7.86 -30.20
N GLY A 63 -7.55 -7.39 -28.96
CA GLY A 63 -7.31 -8.21 -27.78
C GLY A 63 -5.87 -8.68 -27.59
N MET A 64 -4.93 -8.24 -28.43
CA MET A 64 -3.53 -8.66 -28.31
C MET A 64 -2.78 -7.97 -27.16
N TYR A 65 -3.02 -6.67 -26.91
CA TYR A 65 -2.25 -5.87 -25.96
C TYR A 65 -3.11 -5.07 -24.97
N PRO A 66 -2.67 -4.88 -23.71
CA PRO A 66 -1.54 -5.58 -23.12
C PRO A 66 -1.87 -7.04 -22.83
N ALA A 67 -0.85 -7.89 -22.87
CA ALA A 67 -0.95 -9.29 -22.47
C ALA A 67 -0.98 -9.42 -20.94
N PHE A 68 -0.30 -8.50 -20.24
CA PHE A 68 -0.19 -8.50 -18.78
C PHE A 68 -0.59 -7.15 -18.18
N ALA A 69 -1.35 -7.21 -17.10
CA ALA A 69 -1.60 -6.08 -16.21
C ALA A 69 -1.15 -6.45 -14.79
N ILE A 70 -0.30 -5.63 -14.19
CA ILE A 70 0.21 -5.82 -12.84
C ILE A 70 -0.26 -4.65 -11.99
N TRP A 71 -1.08 -4.95 -10.98
CA TRP A 71 -1.56 -3.97 -10.03
C TRP A 71 -0.87 -4.18 -8.68
N GLU A 72 -0.13 -3.16 -8.22
CA GLU A 72 0.49 -3.14 -6.91
C GLU A 72 -0.37 -2.31 -5.94
N ASN A 73 -0.61 -2.85 -4.74
CA ASN A 73 -1.35 -2.13 -3.70
C ASN A 73 -1.07 -2.69 -2.30
N VAL A 74 -1.57 -1.99 -1.28
CA VAL A 74 -1.42 -2.36 0.13
C VAL A 74 -2.24 -3.60 0.50
N PRO A 75 -1.83 -4.38 1.51
CA PRO A 75 -2.58 -5.56 1.96
C PRO A 75 -4.01 -5.26 2.44
N GLY A 76 -4.29 -4.02 2.84
CA GLY A 76 -5.64 -3.56 3.18
C GLY A 76 -6.65 -3.76 2.05
N ALA A 77 -6.21 -3.78 0.79
CA ALA A 77 -7.07 -3.99 -0.37
C ALA A 77 -7.87 -5.31 -0.28
N PHE A 78 -7.30 -6.38 0.29
CA PHE A 78 -7.96 -7.68 0.43
C PHE A 78 -9.11 -7.70 1.44
N SER A 79 -9.10 -6.79 2.42
CA SER A 79 -10.06 -6.76 3.52
C SER A 79 -10.95 -5.52 3.52
N SER A 80 -10.70 -4.57 2.62
CA SER A 80 -11.51 -3.37 2.46
C SER A 80 -12.92 -3.73 2.01
N ASN A 81 -13.90 -3.04 2.59
CA ASN A 81 -15.34 -3.29 2.39
C ASN A 81 -15.74 -4.78 2.48
N GLY A 82 -15.14 -5.53 3.43
CA GLY A 82 -15.42 -6.96 3.58
C GLY A 82 -14.91 -7.84 2.43
N GLY A 83 -13.96 -7.35 1.64
CA GLY A 83 -13.40 -8.02 0.46
C GLY A 83 -14.07 -7.64 -0.87
N GLU A 84 -15.15 -6.85 -0.85
CA GLU A 84 -15.84 -6.43 -2.08
C GLU A 84 -14.99 -5.51 -2.97
N ASP A 85 -14.06 -4.73 -2.39
CA ASP A 85 -13.16 -3.89 -3.19
C ASP A 85 -12.20 -4.75 -4.01
N PHE A 86 -11.58 -5.77 -3.39
CA PHE A 86 -10.68 -6.67 -4.12
C PHE A 86 -11.43 -7.47 -5.20
N ARG A 87 -12.64 -7.94 -4.89
CA ARG A 87 -13.53 -8.56 -5.88
C ARG A 87 -13.78 -7.62 -7.06
N THR A 88 -14.11 -6.36 -6.82
CA THR A 88 -14.37 -5.35 -7.86
C THR A 88 -13.13 -5.12 -8.74
N VAL A 89 -11.93 -5.16 -8.17
CA VAL A 89 -10.68 -5.06 -8.94
C VAL A 89 -10.50 -6.28 -9.85
N LEU A 90 -10.66 -7.48 -9.30
CA LEU A 90 -10.60 -8.71 -10.10
C LEU A 90 -11.62 -8.68 -11.23
N GLU A 91 -12.85 -8.25 -10.94
CA GLU A 91 -13.94 -8.18 -11.91
C GLU A 91 -13.62 -7.17 -13.04
N LYS A 92 -13.15 -5.97 -12.71
CA LYS A 92 -12.77 -4.95 -13.71
C LYS A 92 -11.57 -5.37 -14.57
N LEU A 93 -10.56 -6.01 -13.98
CA LEU A 93 -9.41 -6.54 -14.73
C LEU A 93 -9.82 -7.71 -15.64
N ALA A 94 -10.66 -8.61 -15.14
CA ALA A 94 -11.13 -9.76 -15.91
C ALA A 94 -12.05 -9.32 -17.06
N HIS A 95 -12.93 -8.33 -16.85
CA HIS A 95 -13.77 -7.73 -17.90
C HIS A 95 -12.99 -7.12 -19.05
N ALA A 96 -11.75 -6.65 -18.80
CA ALA A 96 -10.91 -6.13 -19.88
C ALA A 96 -10.52 -7.22 -20.91
N ALA A 97 -10.51 -8.49 -20.51
CA ALA A 97 -10.23 -9.62 -21.40
C ALA A 97 -11.48 -10.43 -21.77
N GLN A 98 -12.42 -10.57 -20.83
CA GLN A 98 -13.63 -11.38 -20.94
C GLN A 98 -14.84 -10.62 -20.36
N PRO A 99 -15.61 -9.89 -21.18
CA PRO A 99 -16.68 -9.01 -20.71
C PRO A 99 -17.76 -9.71 -19.86
N ASP A 100 -18.00 -11.01 -20.11
CA ASP A 100 -19.07 -11.78 -19.46
C ASP A 100 -18.60 -12.55 -18.22
N VAL A 101 -17.34 -12.41 -17.80
CA VAL A 101 -16.82 -13.12 -16.63
C VAL A 101 -17.44 -12.56 -15.35
N SER A 102 -17.92 -13.44 -14.47
CA SER A 102 -18.39 -13.06 -13.14
C SER A 102 -17.44 -13.60 -12.09
N ILE A 103 -16.98 -12.71 -11.21
CA ILE A 103 -16.15 -13.09 -10.07
C ILE A 103 -17.08 -13.44 -8.90
N PRO A 104 -16.89 -14.56 -8.18
CA PRO A 104 -17.72 -14.90 -7.01
C PRO A 104 -17.51 -13.89 -5.87
N ARG A 105 -18.57 -13.62 -5.09
CA ARG A 105 -18.45 -12.84 -3.85
C ARG A 105 -17.72 -13.63 -2.76
N PRO A 106 -17.04 -12.97 -1.82
CA PRO A 106 -16.57 -13.63 -0.60
C PRO A 106 -17.76 -14.27 0.13
N ALA A 107 -17.55 -15.44 0.76
CA ALA A 107 -18.57 -16.06 1.61
C ALA A 107 -18.89 -15.12 2.78
N GLY A 108 -20.18 -14.81 2.99
CA GLY A 108 -20.64 -13.61 3.70
C GLY A 108 -20.22 -13.48 5.17
N GLY A 109 -19.98 -12.22 5.58
CA GLY A 109 -19.92 -11.76 6.97
C GLY A 109 -21.32 -11.64 7.59
N GLY A 110 -21.96 -12.78 7.86
CA GLY A 110 -23.09 -12.87 8.79
C GLY A 110 -22.57 -13.06 10.22
N ASP A 111 -23.16 -12.32 11.16
CA ASP A 111 -22.93 -12.36 12.61
C ASP A 111 -21.67 -11.65 13.14
N GLY A 112 -21.76 -10.31 13.21
CA GLY A 112 -21.66 -9.54 14.46
C GLY A 112 -20.45 -9.67 15.40
N ALA A 113 -19.44 -10.50 15.12
CA ALA A 113 -18.25 -10.63 15.94
C ALA A 113 -17.16 -9.71 15.40
N ARG A 114 -16.93 -8.58 16.08
CA ARG A 114 -15.68 -7.83 15.92
C ARG A 114 -14.53 -8.76 16.32
N PRO A 115 -13.58 -9.09 15.42
CA PRO A 115 -12.37 -9.75 15.85
C PRO A 115 -11.58 -8.74 16.69
N GLU A 116 -11.22 -9.11 17.93
CA GLU A 116 -10.20 -8.37 18.68
C GLU A 116 -8.95 -8.26 17.82
N GLN A 117 -8.51 -7.03 17.58
CA GLN A 117 -7.25 -6.76 16.91
C GLN A 117 -6.09 -7.03 17.88
N SER A 118 -5.62 -8.27 17.93
CA SER A 118 -4.24 -8.55 18.33
C SER A 118 -3.30 -8.08 17.23
N SER A 119 -2.15 -7.51 17.62
CA SER A 119 -1.13 -6.99 16.70
C SER A 119 -0.20 -8.08 16.17
N GLU A 120 -0.56 -9.35 16.39
CA GLU A 120 0.25 -10.49 16.04
C GLU A 120 -0.55 -11.37 15.08
N THR A 121 -0.15 -11.28 13.81
CA THR A 121 -0.12 -12.33 12.78
C THR A 121 -1.35 -13.23 12.61
N ALA A 122 -1.80 -13.29 11.34
CA ALA A 122 -2.82 -14.20 10.79
C ALA A 122 -4.28 -13.75 10.91
N GLY A 123 -4.61 -12.64 10.25
CA GLY A 123 -5.94 -12.51 9.65
C GLY A 123 -6.07 -13.48 8.49
N LEU A 124 -7.08 -14.34 8.52
CA LEU A 124 -7.36 -15.35 7.49
C LEU A 124 -7.53 -14.66 6.13
N TRP A 125 -6.56 -14.82 5.23
CA TRP A 125 -6.58 -14.23 3.89
C TRP A 125 -7.66 -14.93 3.05
N HIS A 126 -8.74 -14.24 2.70
CA HIS A 126 -9.75 -14.73 1.75
C HIS A 126 -9.30 -14.49 0.30
N GLY A 127 -8.17 -15.11 -0.03
CA GLY A 127 -7.58 -15.20 -1.35
C GLY A 127 -6.38 -16.13 -1.22
N GLY A 128 -6.37 -17.25 -1.94
CA GLY A 128 -5.15 -18.04 -2.01
C GLY A 128 -4.04 -17.15 -2.60
N CYS A 129 -2.89 -17.05 -1.93
CA CYS A 129 -1.65 -16.66 -2.58
C CYS A 129 -1.26 -17.78 -3.56
N SER A 130 -1.95 -17.86 -4.71
CA SER A 130 -1.48 -18.64 -5.84
C SER A 130 -0.64 -17.73 -6.72
N THR A 131 0.47 -17.24 -6.17
CA THR A 131 1.65 -17.06 -7.01
C THR A 131 2.05 -18.46 -7.42
N LEU A 132 1.60 -18.91 -8.60
CA LEU A 132 2.31 -19.98 -9.28
C LEU A 132 3.73 -19.47 -9.46
N ASN A 133 4.63 -19.94 -8.60
CA ASN A 133 6.04 -19.60 -8.60
C ASN A 133 6.69 -20.32 -9.80
N VAL A 134 6.40 -19.83 -11.00
CA VAL A 134 6.98 -20.34 -12.26
C VAL A 134 8.36 -19.76 -12.54
N GLY A 135 8.87 -18.92 -11.64
CA GLY A 135 10.27 -18.52 -11.62
C GLY A 135 11.02 -19.33 -10.57
N GLU A 136 12.20 -19.84 -10.92
CA GLU A 136 13.27 -19.90 -9.93
C GLU A 136 13.51 -18.45 -9.49
N CYS A 137 12.81 -17.98 -8.47
CA CYS A 137 13.28 -16.87 -7.66
C CYS A 137 14.33 -17.50 -6.75
N PRO A 138 15.62 -17.44 -7.09
CA PRO A 138 16.61 -17.98 -6.20
C PRO A 138 16.47 -17.17 -4.90
N SER A 139 16.25 -17.86 -3.78
CA SER A 139 16.23 -17.26 -2.45
C SER A 139 17.67 -16.86 -2.09
N VAL A 140 18.24 -15.93 -2.84
CA VAL A 140 19.57 -15.35 -2.59
C VAL A 140 19.44 -14.03 -1.82
N GLU A 141 18.30 -13.80 -1.17
CA GLU A 141 18.20 -12.72 -0.21
C GLU A 141 19.05 -13.11 1.02
N SER A 142 20.31 -12.67 1.05
CA SER A 142 21.02 -12.57 2.31
C SER A 142 20.22 -11.60 3.16
N VAL A 143 19.73 -12.06 4.31
CA VAL A 143 19.00 -11.22 5.26
C VAL A 143 19.86 -9.98 5.56
N SER A 144 19.44 -8.83 5.03
CA SER A 144 20.12 -7.57 5.25
C SER A 144 19.66 -6.96 6.57
N GLN A 145 20.59 -6.48 7.39
CA GLN A 145 20.26 -5.76 8.62
C GLN A 145 19.99 -4.30 8.30
N LEU A 146 19.04 -3.67 9.01
CA LEU A 146 18.76 -2.23 8.87
C LEU A 146 20.04 -1.38 9.05
N SER A 147 20.95 -1.82 9.92
CA SER A 147 22.26 -1.20 10.15
C SER A 147 23.11 -1.04 8.88
N GLN A 148 22.93 -1.89 7.88
CA GLN A 148 23.70 -1.88 6.64
C GLN A 148 23.32 -0.73 5.69
N ILE A 149 22.15 -0.12 5.88
CA ILE A 149 21.67 1.01 5.08
C ILE A 149 21.62 2.33 5.87
N LEU A 150 22.08 2.34 7.13
CA LEU A 150 22.13 3.55 7.93
C LEU A 150 23.29 4.44 7.47
N GLU A 151 23.00 5.72 7.27
CA GLU A 151 24.03 6.74 7.06
C GLU A 151 24.68 7.10 8.41
N VAL A 152 26.02 7.11 8.47
CA VAL A 152 26.76 7.31 9.74
C VAL A 152 26.70 8.77 10.20
N ASN A 153 26.78 9.72 9.27
CA ASN A 153 26.90 11.15 9.56
C ASN A 153 25.62 11.91 9.21
N VAL A 154 24.49 11.53 9.85
CA VAL A 154 23.19 12.14 9.57
C VAL A 154 23.15 13.61 10.05
N PRO A 155 22.74 14.56 9.18
CA PRO A 155 22.55 15.95 9.59
C PRO A 155 21.54 16.11 10.73
N GLN A 156 21.81 17.02 11.67
CA GLN A 156 20.98 17.24 12.87
C GLN A 156 19.50 17.56 12.57
N ARG A 157 19.18 18.11 11.38
CA ARG A 157 17.80 18.39 10.96
C ARG A 157 16.90 17.14 10.91
N TYR A 158 17.49 15.94 10.83
CA TYR A 158 16.76 14.67 10.84
C TYR A 158 16.59 14.09 12.26
N PHE A 159 17.19 14.72 13.28
CA PHE A 159 17.06 14.27 14.66
C PHE A 159 15.71 14.75 15.20
N LEU A 160 15.08 13.94 16.06
CA LEU A 160 13.89 14.37 16.76
C LEU A 160 14.24 15.54 17.68
N SER A 161 13.43 16.61 17.64
CA SER A 161 13.55 17.70 18.60
C SER A 161 13.15 17.24 20.00
N ALA A 162 13.67 17.89 21.05
CA ALA A 162 13.25 17.62 22.43
C ALA A 162 11.71 17.67 22.61
N ARG A 163 11.05 18.62 21.94
CA ARG A 163 9.57 18.73 21.95
C ARG A 163 8.89 17.54 21.29
N ALA A 164 9.43 17.03 20.18
CA ALA A 164 8.91 15.84 19.51
C ALA A 164 9.08 14.59 20.39
N CYS A 165 10.26 14.41 21.01
CA CYS A 165 10.51 13.32 21.94
C CYS A 165 9.55 13.35 23.14
N GLN A 166 9.41 14.51 23.78
CA GLN A 166 8.45 14.70 24.87
C GLN A 166 7.01 14.40 24.42
N GLY A 167 6.63 14.85 23.23
CA GLY A 167 5.31 14.59 22.66
C GLY A 167 5.04 13.10 22.37
N ILE A 168 6.06 12.30 22.07
CA ILE A 168 5.93 10.84 21.95
C ILE A 168 5.66 10.23 23.32
N LEU A 169 6.47 10.56 24.34
CA LEU A 169 6.33 10.08 25.71
C LEU A 169 4.93 10.40 26.27
N THR A 170 4.50 11.66 26.15
CA THR A 170 3.18 12.09 26.64
C THR A 170 2.03 11.36 25.94
N ARG A 171 2.10 11.16 24.62
CA ARG A 171 1.05 10.42 23.88
C ARG A 171 0.99 8.95 24.28
N ALA A 172 2.12 8.30 24.53
CA ALA A 172 2.17 6.92 24.98
C ALA A 172 1.51 6.78 26.36
N SER A 173 1.90 7.63 27.32
CA SER A 173 1.29 7.67 28.66
C SER A 173 -0.21 7.95 28.62
N ARG A 174 -0.65 8.94 27.84
CA ARG A 174 -2.08 9.28 27.70
C ARG A 174 -2.91 8.13 27.11
N ARG A 175 -2.31 7.28 26.28
CA ARG A 175 -2.97 6.12 25.65
C ARG A 175 -2.85 4.85 26.49
N GLY A 176 -2.22 4.90 27.66
CA GLY A 176 -1.94 3.72 28.48
C GLY A 176 -1.07 2.68 27.78
N LYS A 177 -0.25 3.09 26.79
CA LYS A 177 0.63 2.19 26.04
C LYS A 177 2.05 2.29 26.59
N ALA A 178 2.61 1.17 27.04
CA ALA A 178 4.02 1.08 27.39
C ALA A 178 4.89 1.17 26.13
N LEU A 179 5.91 2.03 26.17
CA LEU A 179 6.94 2.06 25.13
C LEU A 179 8.00 1.00 25.44
N PRO A 180 8.62 0.37 24.42
CA PRO A 180 9.80 -0.45 24.62
C PRO A 180 10.89 0.33 25.36
N ASP A 181 11.57 -0.30 26.32
CA ASP A 181 12.53 0.38 27.20
C ASP A 181 13.66 1.06 26.42
N LEU A 182 14.19 0.39 25.38
CA LEU A 182 15.23 0.95 24.52
C LEU A 182 14.77 2.26 23.85
N LEU A 183 13.52 2.30 23.37
CA LEU A 183 12.96 3.50 22.76
C LEU A 183 12.74 4.60 23.81
N LYS A 184 12.25 4.24 24.99
CA LYS A 184 12.04 5.20 26.08
C LYS A 184 13.35 5.86 26.50
N THR A 185 14.42 5.08 26.69
CA THR A 185 15.75 5.58 27.02
C THR A 185 16.28 6.49 25.92
N ALA A 186 16.24 6.06 24.66
CA ALA A 186 16.71 6.88 23.53
C ALA A 186 15.97 8.23 23.41
N LEU A 187 14.67 8.26 23.71
CA LEU A 187 13.89 9.51 23.72
C LEU A 187 14.31 10.45 24.85
N LEU A 188 14.61 9.93 26.04
CA LEU A 188 15.07 10.72 27.18
C LEU A 188 16.49 11.25 26.96
N ASP A 189 17.41 10.42 26.50
CA ASP A 189 18.79 10.82 26.18
C ASP A 189 18.82 11.93 25.13
N MET A 190 17.95 11.86 24.12
CA MET A 190 17.82 12.90 23.10
C MET A 190 17.30 14.22 23.70
N ILE A 191 16.38 14.17 24.67
CA ILE A 191 15.88 15.38 25.36
C ILE A 191 17.02 16.03 26.16
N GLU A 192 17.76 15.24 26.94
CA GLU A 192 18.89 15.73 27.73
C GLU A 192 19.99 16.32 26.84
N TRP A 193 20.32 15.67 25.73
CA TRP A 193 21.30 16.15 24.76
C TRP A 193 20.96 17.52 24.18
N TRP A 194 19.67 17.78 23.88
CA TRP A 194 19.21 19.09 23.43
C TRP A 194 19.25 20.16 24.54
N GLN A 195 19.00 19.77 25.80
CA GLN A 195 19.04 20.68 26.95
C GLN A 195 20.47 21.09 27.31
N GLY A 196 21.43 20.17 27.23
CA GLY A 196 22.85 20.43 27.50
C GLY A 196 23.56 21.31 26.45
N ARG A 197 22.87 21.69 25.37
CA ARG A 197 23.38 22.52 24.27
C ARG A 197 22.80 23.93 24.22
N GLN A 198 21.88 24.29 25.13
CA GLN A 198 21.46 25.68 25.29
C GLN A 198 22.70 26.50 25.67
N PRO A 199 23.03 27.60 24.95
CA PRO A 199 24.10 28.47 25.41
C PRO A 199 23.75 28.97 26.81
N THR A 200 24.67 28.80 27.75
CA THR A 200 24.59 29.51 29.04
C THR A 200 24.46 31.00 28.76
N PRO A 201 23.54 31.70 29.45
CA PRO A 201 23.23 33.11 29.18
C PRO A 201 24.45 34.02 29.30
#